data_AF-A0A9E6JPS2-F1
#
_entry.id   AF-A0A9E6JPS2-F1
#
_cell.length_a   1.000
_cell.length_b   1.000
_cell.length_c   1.000
_cell.angle_alpha   90.00
_cell.angle_beta   90.00
_cell.angle_gamma   90.00
#
_symmetry.space_group_name_H-M   'P 1'
#
loop_
_entity.id
_entity.type
_entity.pdbx_description
1 polymer ?
#
loop_
_entity_poly.entity_id
_entity_poly.type
_entity_poly.pdbx_seq_one_letter_code
_entity_poly.pdbx_strand_id
1 'polypeptide(L)' 'MKYGFTTLWNITFAFVGPAWLVLVWMIWSSGQLKTPDEQMIYLALVIPGFVVIYLSGFIIERRHNKKQQRSEKA' A
#
# COMPACT_ATOMS: atom_id res chain seq x y z
N MET A 1 3.90 12.63 -22.18
CA MET A 1 2.66 12.25 -21.46
C MET A 1 2.75 12.81 -20.05
N LYS A 2 1.78 13.63 -19.60
CA LYS A 2 1.70 14.05 -18.19
C LYS A 2 0.98 12.93 -17.43
N TYR A 3 1.73 12.09 -16.72
CA TYR A 3 1.13 11.08 -15.85
C TYR A 3 0.66 11.75 -14.56
N GLY A 4 -0.59 11.50 -14.18
CA GLY A 4 -1.11 11.93 -12.87
C GLY A 4 -0.46 11.13 -11.74
N PHE A 5 -0.44 11.70 -10.53
CA PHE A 5 0.09 11.02 -9.36
C PHE A 5 -0.61 9.67 -9.14
N THR A 6 -1.93 9.59 -9.29
CA THR A 6 -2.68 8.32 -9.19
C THR A 6 -2.14 7.25 -10.16
N THR A 7 -1.83 7.64 -11.40
CA THR A 7 -1.36 6.70 -12.42
C THR A 7 0.01 6.15 -12.07
N LEU A 8 0.93 7.01 -11.64
CA LEU A 8 2.25 6.58 -11.18
C LEU A 8 2.15 5.71 -9.93
N TRP A 9 1.29 6.07 -8.98
CA TRP A 9 1.05 5.31 -7.76
C TRP A 9 0.54 3.89 -8.06
N ASN A 10 -0.44 3.76 -8.96
CA ASN A 10 -0.96 2.45 -9.38
C ASN A 10 0.10 1.61 -10.10
N ILE A 11 0.93 2.23 -10.95
CA ILE A 11 2.04 1.52 -11.61
C ILE A 11 3.04 1.03 -10.56
N THR A 12 3.42 1.87 -9.59
CA THR A 12 4.31 1.44 -8.50
C THR A 12 3.73 0.25 -7.75
N PHE A 13 2.44 0.27 -7.40
CA PHE A 13 1.80 -0.85 -6.71
C PHE A 13 1.65 -2.11 -7.56
N ALA A 14 1.62 -2.00 -8.89
CA ALA A 14 1.68 -3.15 -9.78
C ALA A 14 3.03 -3.90 -9.70
N PHE A 15 4.12 -3.22 -9.34
CA PHE A 15 5.43 -3.85 -9.11
C PHE A 15 5.67 -4.21 -7.63
N VAL A 16 5.27 -3.33 -6.71
CA VAL A 16 5.44 -3.52 -5.27
C VAL A 16 4.53 -4.63 -4.73
N GLY A 17 3.31 -4.78 -5.26
CA GLY A 17 2.37 -5.83 -4.86
C GLY A 17 2.94 -7.24 -5.01
N PRO A 18 3.46 -7.65 -6.19
CA PRO A 18 4.15 -8.92 -6.36
C PRO A 18 5.34 -9.11 -5.42
N ALA A 19 6.20 -8.09 -5.28
CA ALA A 19 7.34 -8.17 -4.36
C ALA A 19 6.89 -8.36 -2.91
N TRP A 20 5.84 -7.67 -2.49
CA TRP A 20 5.23 -7.83 -1.19
C TRP A 20 4.64 -9.24 -0.99
N LEU A 21 3.93 -9.79 -1.98
CA LEU A 21 3.42 -11.16 -1.93
C LEU A 21 4.54 -12.19 -1.75
N VAL A 22 5.68 -11.99 -2.41
CA VAL A 22 6.87 -12.84 -2.22
C VAL A 22 7.37 -12.77 -0.78
N LEU A 23 7.47 -11.57 -0.19
CA LEU A 23 7.90 -11.41 1.21
C LEU A 23 6.92 -12.07 2.19
N VAL A 24 5.61 -11.91 1.95
CA VAL A 24 4.56 -12.56 2.74
C VAL A 24 4.69 -14.08 2.67
N TRP A 25 4.89 -14.61 1.46
CA TRP A 25 5.09 -16.04 1.24
C TRP A 25 6.36 -16.58 1.91
N MET A 26 7.47 -15.82 1.87
CA MET A 26 8.71 -16.21 2.55
C MET A 26 8.51 -16.36 4.06
N ILE A 27 7.80 -15.41 4.70
CA ILE A 27 7.50 -15.49 6.13
C ILE A 27 6.56 -16.66 6.41
N TRP A 28 5.53 -16.84 5.58
CA TRP A 28 4.61 -17.96 5.69
C TRP A 28 5.32 -19.32 5.62
N SER A 29 6.28 -19.45 4.70
CA SER A 29 7.06 -20.68 4.50
C SER A 29 8.22 -20.86 5.49
N SER A 30 8.53 -19.86 6.32
CA SER A 30 9.70 -19.88 7.22
C SER A 30 9.58 -20.86 8.39
N GLY A 31 8.38 -21.39 8.65
CA GLY A 31 8.11 -22.25 9.81
C GLY A 31 8.08 -21.51 11.16
N GLN A 32 8.15 -20.17 11.14
CA GLN A 32 8.04 -19.33 12.34
C GLN A 32 6.61 -19.27 12.90
N LEU A 33 5.61 -19.38 12.02
CA LEU A 33 4.19 -19.41 12.38
C LEU A 33 3.77 -20.87 12.58
N LYS A 34 3.79 -21.34 13.83
CA LYS A 34 3.61 -22.75 14.20
C LYS A 34 2.15 -23.10 14.44
N THR A 35 1.36 -22.13 14.92
CA THR A 35 -0.07 -22.34 15.21
C THR A 35 -0.95 -21.68 14.16
N PRO A 36 -2.16 -22.21 13.92
CA PRO A 36 -3.15 -21.55 13.06
C PRO A 36 -3.49 -20.12 13.54
N ASP A 37 -3.47 -19.89 14.85
CA ASP A 37 -3.76 -18.58 15.43
C ASP A 37 -2.67 -17.55 15.09
N GLU A 38 -1.38 -17.94 15.18
CA GLU A 38 -0.27 -17.09 14.76
C GLU A 38 -0.34 -16.73 13.27
N GLN A 39 -0.68 -17.70 12.43
CA GLN A 39 -0.89 -17.50 11.00
C GLN A 39 -2.02 -16.50 10.71
N MET A 40 -3.13 -16.62 11.45
CA MET A 40 -4.28 -15.74 11.29
C MET A 40 -3.97 -14.31 11.77
N ILE A 41 -3.29 -14.16 12.91
CA ILE A 41 -2.83 -12.85 13.42
C ILE A 41 -1.85 -12.20 12.45
N TYR A 42 -0.92 -12.98 11.88
CA TYR A 42 0.03 -12.49 10.90
C TYR A 42 -0.68 -11.89 9.67
N LEU A 43 -1.60 -12.63 9.06
CA LEU A 43 -2.36 -12.14 7.90
C LEU A 43 -3.26 -10.95 8.26
N ALA A 44 -3.86 -10.97 9.45
CA ALA A 44 -4.71 -9.89 9.95
C ALA A 44 -3.95 -8.57 10.19
N LEU A 45 -2.63 -8.60 10.38
CA LEU A 45 -1.81 -7.40 10.48
C LEU A 45 -1.23 -6.97 9.12
N VAL A 46 -0.73 -7.93 8.36
CA VAL A 46 0.03 -7.67 7.14
C VAL A 46 -0.88 -7.21 5.99
N ILE A 47 -2.05 -7.83 5.81
CA ILE A 47 -2.99 -7.46 4.73
C ILE A 47 -3.53 -6.04 4.97
N PRO A 48 -4.09 -5.68 6.15
CA PRO A 48 -4.59 -4.33 6.35
C PRO A 48 -3.48 -3.27 6.32
N GLY A 49 -2.28 -3.59 6.81
CA GLY A 49 -1.11 -2.71 6.71
C GLY A 49 -0.80 -2.33 5.27
N PHE A 50 -0.80 -3.31 4.36
CA PHE A 50 -0.59 -3.05 2.92
C PHE A 50 -1.69 -2.19 2.31
N VAL A 51 -2.95 -2.46 2.66
CA VAL A 51 -4.10 -1.66 2.19
C VAL A 51 -4.02 -0.21 2.66
N VAL A 52 -3.65 0.02 3.93
CA VAL A 52 -3.49 1.38 4.48
C VAL A 52 -2.40 2.15 3.72
N ILE A 53 -1.27 1.51 3.42
CA ILE A 53 -0.21 2.15 2.62
C ILE A 53 -0.74 2.48 1.22
N TYR A 54 -1.43 1.57 0.55
CA TYR A 54 -2.01 1.84 -0.77
C TYR A 54 -2.98 3.04 -0.75
N LEU A 55 -3.89 3.08 0.22
CA LEU A 55 -4.87 4.16 0.39
C LEU A 55 -4.21 5.50 0.74
N SER A 56 -3.08 5.49 1.44
CA SER A 56 -2.37 6.71 1.84
C SER A 56 -1.94 7.57 0.64
N GLY A 57 -1.58 6.95 -0.49
CA GLY A 57 -1.24 7.68 -1.72
C GLY A 57 -2.38 8.57 -2.21
N PHE A 58 -3.61 8.07 -2.20
CA PHE A 58 -4.79 8.85 -2.60
C PHE A 58 -5.08 9.99 -1.63
N ILE A 59 -4.85 9.78 -0.32
CA ILE A 59 -5.01 10.84 0.68
C ILE A 59 -3.98 11.96 0.45
N ILE A 60 -2.73 11.60 0.13
CA ILE A 60 -1.66 12.56 -0.19
C ILE A 60 -2.01 13.36 -1.44
N GLU A 61 -2.45 12.70 -2.51
CA GLU A 61 -2.87 13.36 -3.75
C GLU A 61 -4.03 14.32 -3.51
N ARG A 62 -5.07 13.86 -2.79
CA ARG A 62 -6.23 14.70 -2.46
C ARG A 62 -5.83 15.91 -1.63
N ARG A 63 -4.92 15.74 -0.66
CA ARG A 63 -4.41 16.84 0.18
C ARG A 63 -3.57 17.82 -0.65
N HIS A 64 -2.76 17.31 -1.58
CA HIS A 64 -1.94 18.12 -2.46
C HIS A 64 -2.80 18.98 -3.40
N ASN A 65 -3.78 18.38 -4.07
CA ASN A 65 -4.68 19.10 -4.98
C ASN A 65 -5.51 20.15 -4.25
N LYS A 66 -5.96 19.85 -3.02
CA LYS A 66 -6.68 20.83 -2.18
C LYS A 66 -5.81 22.03 -1.78
N LYS A 67 -4.50 21.84 -1.60
CA LYS A 67 -3.57 22.95 -1.33
C LYS A 67 -3.35 23.82 -2.56
N GLN A 68 -3.15 23.22 -3.74
CA GLN A 68 -2.96 23.97 -4.99
C GLN A 68 -4.19 24.81 -5.36
N GLN A 69 -5.39 24.22 -5.27
CA GLN A 69 -6.65 24.95 -5.53
C GLN A 69 -6.92 26.10 -4.55
N ARG A 70 -6.37 26.04 -3.33
CA ARG A 70 -6.51 27.11 -2.34
C ARG A 70 -5.54 28.27 -2.62
N SER A 71 -4.35 27.98 -3.16
CA SER A 71 -3.38 29.01 -3.57
C SER A 71 -3.76 29.73 -4.87
N GLU A 72 -4.49 29.11 -5.80
CA GLU A 72 -4.99 29.78 -7.01
C GLU A 72 -6.20 30.70 -6.76
N LYS A 73 -6.89 30.54 -5.63
CA LYS A 73 -8.05 31.37 -5.25
C LYS A 73 -7.71 32.52 -4.30
N ALA A 74 -6.45 32.63 -3.87
CA ALA A 74 -5.95 33.67 -2.97
C ALA A 74 -5.13 34.69 -3.77
#